data_AF-A0A1I5HXB8-F1
#
_entry.id   AF-A0A1I5HXB8-F1
#
_cell.length_a   1.000
_cell.length_b   1.000
_cell.length_c   1.000
_cell.angle_alpha   90.00
_cell.angle_beta   90.00
_cell.angle_gamma   90.00
#
_symmetry.space_group_name_H-M   'P 1'
#
loop_
_entity.id
_entity.type
_entity.pdbx_description
1 polymer ?
#
loop_
_entity_poly.entity_id
_entity_poly.type
_entity_poly.pdbx_seq_one_letter_code
_entity_poly.pdbx_strand_id
1 'polypeptide(L)'
;LMTSGRKVESRQQEVSEFSRQIKLLAKELEVPVVAMSQLNRGPEQRTDKRPMLSDLRESGSIEQDADMVVLLHRPDAFENDDPRAGEADLILAKHRNGPTTTITVAHQLHYSRFSDLAHG
;
A
#
# COMPACT_ATOMS: atom_id res chain seq x y z
N LEU A 1 4.04 -8.68 -46.34
CA LEU A 1 3.94 -9.50 -45.11
C LEU A 1 3.59 -8.57 -43.95
N MET A 2 2.43 -8.78 -43.33
CA MET A 2 2.08 -8.06 -42.10
C MET A 2 2.79 -8.74 -40.92
N THR A 3 3.74 -8.05 -40.30
CA THR A 3 4.17 -8.37 -38.95
C THR A 3 3.32 -7.57 -37.97
N SER A 4 2.50 -8.33 -37.26
CA SER A 4 1.53 -7.93 -36.24
C SER A 4 2.09 -6.91 -35.26
N GLY A 5 1.45 -5.74 -35.20
CA GLY A 5 1.60 -4.78 -34.11
C GLY A 5 1.19 -5.40 -32.79
N ARG A 6 2.19 -5.83 -32.00
CA ARG A 6 2.02 -6.09 -30.58
C ARG A 6 1.82 -4.72 -29.93
N LYS A 7 0.56 -4.32 -29.74
CA LYS A 7 0.19 -3.12 -28.97
C LYS A 7 0.96 -3.19 -27.65
N VAL A 8 1.74 -2.16 -27.37
CA VAL A 8 2.20 -1.88 -26.02
C VAL A 8 0.93 -1.60 -25.22
N GLU A 9 0.39 -2.61 -24.53
CA GLU A 9 -0.63 -2.37 -23.51
C GLU A 9 0.00 -1.43 -22.48
N SER A 10 -0.73 -0.38 -22.13
CA SER A 10 -0.25 0.54 -21.10
C SER A 10 -0.10 -0.28 -19.82
N ARG A 11 1.04 -0.15 -19.12
CA ARG A 11 1.26 -0.78 -17.80
C ARG A 11 0.07 -0.57 -16.85
N GLN A 12 -0.63 0.56 -16.99
CA GLN A 12 -1.85 0.84 -16.24
C GLN A 12 -2.99 -0.14 -16.55
N GLN A 13 -3.16 -0.54 -17.83
CA GLN A 13 -4.16 -1.54 -18.23
C GLN A 13 -3.82 -2.90 -17.63
N GLU A 14 -2.55 -3.32 -17.73
CA GLU A 14 -2.07 -4.59 -17.16
C GLU A 14 -2.32 -4.64 -15.64
N VAL A 15 -1.92 -3.59 -14.91
CA VAL A 15 -2.17 -3.49 -13.45
C VAL A 15 -3.67 -3.52 -13.14
N SER A 16 -4.49 -2.89 -13.97
CA SER A 16 -5.95 -2.89 -13.80
C SER A 16 -6.57 -4.26 -14.00
N GLU A 17 -6.07 -5.02 -14.97
CA GLU A 17 -6.54 -6.39 -15.20
C GLU A 17 -6.13 -7.32 -14.05
N PHE A 18 -4.87 -7.25 -13.61
CA PHE A 18 -4.38 -8.03 -12.46
C PHE A 18 -5.16 -7.72 -11.19
N SER A 19 -5.34 -6.44 -10.86
CA SER A 19 -6.09 -5.99 -9.68
C SER A 19 -7.51 -6.57 -9.66
N ARG A 20 -8.21 -6.47 -10.80
CA ARG A 20 -9.58 -6.99 -10.94
C ARG A 20 -9.62 -8.52 -10.81
N GLN A 21 -8.69 -9.23 -11.45
CA GLN A 21 -8.62 -10.69 -11.37
C GLN A 21 -8.36 -11.17 -9.94
N ILE A 22 -7.46 -10.51 -9.21
CA ILE A 22 -7.19 -10.81 -7.80
C ILE A 22 -8.47 -10.64 -6.95
N LYS A 23 -9.21 -9.55 -7.17
CA LYS A 23 -10.48 -9.30 -6.46
C LYS A 23 -11.53 -10.36 -6.77
N LEU A 24 -11.65 -10.78 -8.02
CA LEU A 24 -12.58 -11.84 -8.42
C LEU A 24 -12.19 -13.18 -7.81
N LEU A 25 -10.90 -13.54 -7.85
CA LEU A 25 -10.38 -14.76 -7.24
C LEU A 25 -10.65 -14.81 -5.72
N ALA A 26 -10.40 -13.71 -5.02
CA ALA A 26 -10.67 -13.60 -3.58
C ALA A 26 -12.16 -13.82 -3.25
N LYS A 27 -13.06 -13.33 -4.10
CA LYS A 27 -14.50 -13.54 -3.95
C LYS A 27 -14.92 -14.97 -4.28
N GLU A 28 -14.37 -15.56 -5.33
CA GLU A 28 -14.69 -16.91 -5.77
C GLU A 28 -14.25 -17.97 -4.77
N LEU A 29 -13.05 -17.82 -4.21
CA LEU A 29 -12.50 -18.75 -3.23
C LEU A 29 -12.89 -18.43 -1.78
N GLU A 30 -13.58 -17.30 -1.56
CA GLU A 30 -13.97 -16.81 -0.23
C GLU A 30 -12.78 -16.68 0.75
N VAL A 31 -11.61 -16.31 0.25
CA VAL A 31 -10.40 -16.13 1.06
C VAL A 31 -9.90 -14.68 1.05
N PRO A 32 -9.33 -14.19 2.17
CA PRO A 32 -8.64 -12.90 2.18
C PRO A 32 -7.37 -12.98 1.33
N VAL A 33 -7.23 -12.06 0.37
CA VAL A 33 -6.01 -11.92 -0.43
C VAL A 33 -5.30 -10.63 -0.06
N VAL A 34 -4.02 -10.74 0.28
CA VAL A 34 -3.14 -9.61 0.53
C VAL A 34 -2.18 -9.46 -0.65
N ALA A 35 -2.24 -8.31 -1.31
CA ALA A 35 -1.31 -7.95 -2.37
C ALA A 35 -0.43 -6.78 -1.90
N MET A 36 0.85 -6.82 -2.25
CA MET A 36 1.78 -5.71 -2.00
C MET A 36 1.91 -4.86 -3.25
N SER A 37 1.82 -3.54 -3.08
CA SER A 37 2.09 -2.57 -4.15
C SER A 37 3.18 -1.61 -3.69
N GLN A 38 4.08 -1.28 -4.62
CA GLN A 38 5.01 -0.18 -4.42
C GLN A 38 4.28 1.15 -4.62
N LEU A 39 4.75 2.20 -3.94
CA LEU A 39 4.28 3.57 -4.13
C LEU A 39 5.22 4.31 -5.08
N ASN A 40 4.69 5.35 -5.72
CA ASN A 40 5.55 6.35 -6.36
C ASN A 40 6.42 7.05 -5.32
N ARG A 41 7.56 7.60 -5.74
CA ARG A 41 8.47 8.39 -4.87
C ARG A 41 7.94 9.78 -4.50
N GLY A 42 6.68 10.08 -4.82
CA GLY A 42 6.02 11.35 -4.49
C GLY A 42 6.03 11.69 -2.99
N PRO A 43 5.78 10.74 -2.06
CA PRO A 43 5.88 11.00 -0.62
C PRO A 43 7.24 11.53 -0.20
N GLU A 44 8.33 10.97 -0.74
CA GLU A 44 9.71 11.35 -0.34
C GLU A 44 10.04 12.82 -0.61
N GLN A 45 9.31 13.46 -1.53
CA GLN A 45 9.50 14.86 -1.90
C GLN A 45 8.63 15.82 -1.07
N ARG A 46 7.65 15.31 -0.31
CA ARG A 46 6.78 16.12 0.53
C ARG A 46 7.43 16.36 1.89
N THR A 47 7.05 17.47 2.54
CA THR A 47 7.51 17.80 3.89
C THR A 47 7.11 16.76 4.92
N ASP A 48 5.88 16.24 4.84
CA ASP A 48 5.34 15.28 5.81
C ASP A 48 5.75 13.83 5.52
N LYS A 49 6.27 13.55 4.32
CA LYS A 49 6.70 12.22 3.81
C LYS A 49 5.68 11.09 3.98
N ARG A 50 4.44 11.43 4.35
CA ARG A 50 3.39 10.48 4.71
C ARG A 50 2.73 9.96 3.44
N PRO A 51 2.67 8.65 3.20
CA PRO A 51 2.03 8.10 2.01
C PRO A 51 0.51 8.34 2.02
N MET A 52 -0.05 8.53 0.83
CA MET A 52 -1.47 8.76 0.58
C MET A 52 -1.96 7.85 -0.56
N LEU A 53 -3.27 7.68 -0.69
CA LEU A 53 -3.85 6.89 -1.79
C LEU A 53 -3.42 7.39 -3.18
N SER A 54 -3.28 8.72 -3.34
CA SER A 54 -2.84 9.32 -4.59
C SER A 54 -1.42 8.90 -5.02
N ASP A 55 -0.61 8.36 -4.11
CA ASP A 55 0.73 7.86 -4.43
C ASP A 55 0.68 6.49 -5.15
N LEU A 56 -0.50 5.85 -5.22
CA LEU A 56 -0.79 4.68 -6.06
C LEU A 56 -1.06 5.05 -7.53
N ARG A 57 -0.72 6.27 -7.99
CA ARG A 57 -1.14 6.86 -9.29
C ARG A 57 -0.98 5.98 -10.55
N GLU A 58 -0.02 5.04 -10.59
CA GLU A 58 0.13 4.08 -11.71
C GLU A 58 -0.81 2.86 -11.60
N SER A 59 -1.62 2.84 -10.56
CA SER A 59 -2.41 1.72 -10.04
C SER A 59 -3.76 2.19 -9.50
N GLY A 60 -4.36 3.23 -10.08
CA GLY A 60 -5.66 3.74 -9.63
C GLY A 60 -6.77 2.69 -9.63
N SER A 61 -6.63 1.64 -10.44
CA SER A 61 -7.46 0.42 -10.39
C SER A 61 -7.31 -0.38 -9.10
N ILE A 62 -6.10 -0.49 -8.54
CA ILE A 62 -5.87 -1.12 -7.23
C ILE A 62 -6.64 -0.37 -6.15
N GLU A 63 -6.54 0.96 -6.14
CA GLU A 63 -7.32 1.77 -5.20
C GLU A 63 -8.80 1.48 -5.34
N GLN A 64 -9.32 1.39 -6.57
CA GLN A 64 -10.74 1.09 -6.79
C GLN A 64 -11.10 -0.31 -6.33
N ASP A 65 -10.39 -1.36 -6.76
CA ASP A 65 -10.78 -2.76 -6.53
C ASP A 65 -10.60 -3.21 -5.08
N ALA A 66 -9.58 -2.72 -4.38
CA ALA A 66 -9.27 -3.12 -3.01
C ALA A 66 -10.42 -2.84 -2.04
N ASP A 67 -10.66 -3.74 -1.09
CA ASP A 67 -11.60 -3.48 0.02
C ASP A 67 -10.95 -2.64 1.12
N MET A 68 -9.67 -2.89 1.38
CA MET A 68 -8.84 -2.17 2.33
C MET A 68 -7.52 -1.79 1.68
N VAL A 69 -7.00 -0.61 2.01
CA VAL A 69 -5.64 -0.19 1.64
C VAL A 69 -4.92 0.22 2.91
N VAL A 70 -3.83 -0.46 3.21
CA VAL A 70 -2.95 -0.15 4.34
C VAL A 70 -1.65 0.40 3.79
N LEU A 71 -1.32 1.64 4.15
CA LEU A 71 -0.06 2.28 3.80
C LEU A 71 0.87 2.24 5.00
N LEU A 72 2.13 1.87 4.78
CA LEU A 72 3.16 1.79 5.81
C LEU A 72 3.95 3.10 5.83
N HIS A 73 4.08 3.71 7.00
CA HIS A 73 4.93 4.87 7.21
C HIS A 73 5.83 4.67 8.42
N ARG A 74 7.11 4.97 8.25
CA ARG A 74 8.11 4.93 9.32
C ARG A 74 8.75 6.33 9.43
N PRO A 75 8.43 7.11 10.48
CA PRO A 75 9.02 8.44 10.66
C PRO A 75 10.56 8.39 10.67
N ASP A 76 11.11 7.39 11.36
CA ASP A 76 12.55 7.15 11.50
C ASP A 76 13.26 6.65 10.24
N ALA A 77 12.54 6.37 9.15
CA ALA A 77 13.15 5.89 7.91
C ALA A 77 13.89 7.01 7.15
N PHE A 78 13.51 8.27 7.39
CA PHE A 78 14.07 9.42 6.69
C PHE A 78 14.88 10.35 7.61
N GLU A 79 14.61 10.32 8.92
CA GLU A 79 15.25 11.17 9.92
C GLU A 79 15.71 10.29 11.08
N ASN A 80 17.03 10.12 11.22
CA ASN A 80 17.60 9.17 12.19
C ASN A 80 17.34 9.57 13.65
N ASP A 81 17.14 10.87 13.92
CA ASP A 81 16.88 11.42 15.25
C ASP A 81 15.38 11.71 15.48
N ASP A 82 14.50 11.07 14.69
CA ASP A 82 13.05 11.23 14.86
C ASP A 82 12.62 10.75 16.27
N PRO A 83 11.83 11.53 17.02
CA PRO A 83 11.39 11.17 18.37
C PRO A 83 10.56 9.89 18.43
N ARG A 84 10.02 9.44 17.29
CA ARG A 84 9.25 8.20 17.12
C ARG A 84 10.11 7.05 16.60
N ALA A 85 11.43 7.10 16.82
CA ALA A 85 12.33 6.00 16.50
C ALA A 85 11.85 4.68 17.09
N GLY A 86 11.77 3.64 16.25
CA GLY A 86 11.19 2.35 16.64
C GLY A 86 9.66 2.25 16.48
N GLU A 87 8.99 3.28 15.95
CA GLU A 87 7.55 3.24 15.63
C GLU A 87 7.27 3.17 14.12
N ALA A 88 6.18 2.51 13.75
CA ALA A 88 5.63 2.51 12.41
C ALA A 88 4.13 2.75 12.44
N ASP A 89 3.63 3.50 11.48
CA ASP A 89 2.21 3.76 11.27
C ASP A 89 1.67 2.82 10.19
N LEU A 90 0.68 2.01 10.55
CA LEU A 90 -0.18 1.29 9.63
C LEU A 90 -1.41 2.16 9.35
N ILE A 91 -1.39 2.86 8.24
CA ILE A 91 -2.44 3.80 7.85
C ILE A 91 -3.50 3.04 7.05
N LEU A 92 -4.63 2.72 7.66
CA LEU A 92 -5.80 2.19 6.96
C LEU A 92 -6.45 3.31 6.16
N ALA A 93 -5.89 3.60 4.99
CA ALA A 93 -6.25 4.72 4.13
C ALA A 93 -7.57 4.51 3.38
N LYS A 94 -7.96 3.24 3.16
CA LYS A 94 -9.26 2.86 2.62
C LYS A 94 -9.82 1.69 3.43
N HIS A 95 -11.11 1.75 3.72
CA HIS A 95 -11.86 0.63 4.28
C HIS A 95 -13.30 0.70 3.75
N ARG A 96 -13.68 -0.24 2.87
CA ARG A 96 -15.03 -0.24 2.25
C ARG A 96 -16.17 -0.40 3.27
N ASN A 97 -15.93 -1.14 4.35
CA ASN A 97 -16.95 -1.57 5.30
C ASN A 97 -16.72 -1.05 6.73
N GLY A 98 -15.94 0.02 6.89
CA GLY A 98 -15.65 0.57 8.22
C GLY A 98 -14.81 1.84 8.18
N PRO A 99 -14.42 2.36 9.35
CA PRO A 99 -13.65 3.58 9.43
C PRO A 99 -12.23 3.37 8.92
N THR A 100 -11.66 4.45 8.40
CA THR A 100 -10.21 4.61 8.25
C THR A 100 -9.61 4.98 9.60
N THR A 101 -8.37 4.58 9.82
CA THR A 101 -7.64 4.91 11.05
C THR A 101 -6.13 4.78 10.81
N THR A 102 -5.33 5.26 11.75
CA THR A 102 -3.89 5.00 11.79
C THR A 102 -3.60 4.21 13.05
N ILE A 103 -2.96 3.06 12.87
CA ILE A 103 -2.55 2.18 13.98
C ILE A 103 -1.05 2.29 14.09
N THR A 104 -0.57 2.85 15.20
CA THR A 104 0.86 2.95 15.48
C THR A 104 1.32 1.69 16.22
N VAL A 105 2.39 1.09 15.73
CA VAL A 105 2.99 -0.13 16.26
C VAL A 105 4.48 0.10 16.54
N ALA A 106 5.06 -0.67 17.47
CA ALA A 106 6.51 -0.76 17.60
C ALA A 106 7.06 -1.65 16.49
N HIS A 107 8.23 -1.32 15.94
CA HIS A 107 8.98 -2.16 15.01
C HIS A 107 10.32 -2.59 15.61
N GLN A 108 10.65 -3.86 15.37
CA GLN A 108 11.94 -4.46 15.69
C GLN A 108 12.47 -5.11 14.43
N LEU A 109 12.92 -4.28 13.49
CA LEU A 109 13.20 -4.70 12.11
C LEU A 109 14.34 -5.72 12.01
N HIS A 110 15.27 -5.71 12.96
CA HIS A 110 16.32 -6.74 13.07
C HIS A 110 15.75 -8.14 13.34
N TYR A 111 14.50 -8.23 13.83
CA TYR A 111 13.72 -9.47 13.94
C TYR A 111 12.58 -9.56 12.92
N SER A 112 12.46 -8.60 12.00
CA SER A 112 11.32 -8.48 11.07
C SER A 112 9.96 -8.56 11.77
N ARG A 113 9.87 -7.93 12.94
CA ARG A 113 8.71 -8.02 13.84
C ARG A 113 8.09 -6.65 14.06
N PHE A 114 6.75 -6.62 14.07
CA PHE A 114 5.96 -5.52 14.60
C PHE A 114 5.22 -6.02 15.85
N SER A 115 5.05 -5.16 16.85
CA SER A 115 4.34 -5.47 18.08
C SER A 115 3.45 -4.30 18.48
N ASP A 116 2.40 -4.60 19.24
CA ASP A 116 1.58 -3.57 19.86
C ASP A 116 2.45 -2.64 20.71
N LEU A 117 2.11 -1.35 20.71
CA LEU A 117 2.66 -0.44 21.69
C LEU A 117 2.14 -0.85 23.07
N ALA A 118 3.02 -0.86 24.07
CA ALA A 118 2.61 -1.09 25.44
C ALA A 118 1.54 -0.06 25.80
N HIS A 119 0.36 -0.52 26.20
CA HIS A 119 -0.64 0.34 26.79
C HIS A 119 -0.11 0.70 28.17
N GLY A 120 0.24 1.96 28.39
CA GLY A 120 0.58 2.49 29.71
C GLY A 120 -0.58 2.41 30.68
#